data_AF-A0A7Y8IVL2-F1
#
_entry.id   AF-A0A7Y8IVL2-F1
#
_cell.length_a   1.000
_cell.length_b   1.000
_cell.length_c   1.000
_cell.angle_alpha   90.00
_cell.angle_beta   90.00
_cell.angle_gamma   90.00
#
_symmetry.space_group_name_H-M   'P 1'
#
loop_
_entity.id
_entity.type
_entity.pdbx_description
1 polymer ?
#
loop_
_entity_poly.entity_id
_entity_poly.type
_entity_poly.pdbx_seq_one_letter_code
_entity_poly.pdbx_strand_id
1 'polypeptide(L)' 'MSQLHKRFTSEQVKELLERYLRNEIERKHLQEILDIKERRFFALVR' A
#
# COMPACT_ATOMS: atom_id res chain seq x y z
N MET A 1 -16.54 -8.73 -1.08
CA MET A 1 -15.22 -9.24 -1.50
C MET A 1 -14.55 -8.23 -2.43
N SER A 2 -14.26 -7.01 -1.95
CA SER A 2 -13.66 -5.96 -2.80
C SER A 2 -12.15 -5.99 -2.59
N GLN A 3 -11.44 -6.46 -3.59
CA GLN A 3 -9.98 -6.45 -3.63
C GLN A 3 -9.50 -4.99 -3.70
N LEU A 4 -8.79 -4.51 -2.68
CA LEU A 4 -8.24 -3.14 -2.65
C LEU A 4 -7.21 -2.90 -3.77
N HIS A 5 -6.57 -3.97 -4.24
CA HIS A 5 -5.60 -3.93 -5.33
C HIS A 5 -5.79 -5.10 -6.31
N LYS A 6 -5.45 -4.91 -7.59
CA LYS A 6 -5.59 -5.95 -8.62
C LYS A 6 -4.62 -7.13 -8.41
N ARG A 7 -3.43 -6.85 -7.84
CA ARG A 7 -2.36 -7.84 -7.59
C ARG A 7 -2.20 -8.25 -6.13
N PHE A 8 -2.64 -7.40 -5.21
CA PHE A 8 -2.48 -7.64 -3.78
C PHE A 8 -3.85 -7.79 -3.13
N THR A 9 -3.96 -8.70 -2.18
CA THR A 9 -5.17 -8.79 -1.35
C THR A 9 -5.23 -7.58 -0.41
N SER A 10 -6.44 -7.27 0.05
CA SER A 10 -6.68 -6.19 1.01
C SER A 10 -5.84 -6.35 2.30
N GLU A 11 -5.54 -7.58 2.70
CA GLU A 11 -4.66 -7.89 3.84
C GLU A 11 -3.19 -7.61 3.53
N GLN A 12 -2.69 -7.99 2.35
CA GLN A 12 -1.31 -7.69 1.94
C GLN A 12 -1.05 -6.19 1.85
N VAL A 13 -2.03 -5.42 1.34
CA VAL A 13 -1.93 -3.95 1.31
C VAL A 13 -1.87 -3.39 2.74
N LYS A 14 -2.67 -3.92 3.67
CA LYS A 14 -2.61 -3.51 5.08
C LYS A 14 -1.26 -3.81 5.72
N GLU A 15 -0.72 -5.00 5.54
CA GLU A 15 0.58 -5.39 6.10
C GLU A 15 1.71 -4.48 5.57
N LEU A 16 1.69 -4.19 4.27
CA LEU A 16 2.61 -3.26 3.62
C LEU A 16 2.53 -1.85 4.19
N LEU A 17 1.32 -1.36 4.47
CA LEU A 17 1.11 -0.06 5.11
C LEU A 17 1.54 -0.05 6.59
N GLU A 18 1.34 -1.14 7.33
CA GLU A 18 1.85 -1.26 8.70
C GLU A 18 3.37 -1.21 8.74
N ARG A 19 4.06 -1.85 7.80
CA ARG A 19 5.53 -1.75 7.68
C ARG A 19 5.98 -0.33 7.35
N TYR A 20 5.23 0.41 6.54
CA TYR A 20 5.46 1.85 6.32
C TYR A 20 5.27 2.66 7.60
N LEU A 21 4.22 2.40 8.38
CA LEU A 21 4.01 3.06 9.67
C LEU A 21 5.12 2.76 10.67
N ARG A 22 5.75 1.58 10.57
CA ARG A 22 6.94 1.20 11.33
C ARG A 22 8.26 1.79 10.78
N ASN A 23 8.20 2.57 9.69
CA ASN A 23 9.36 3.08 8.94
C ASN A 23 10.31 1.97 8.42
N GLU A 24 9.81 0.75 8.26
CA GLU A 24 10.59 -0.37 7.71
C GLU A 24 10.68 -0.31 6.18
N ILE A 25 9.72 0.37 5.53
CA ILE A 25 9.63 0.48 4.08
C ILE A 25 9.37 1.94 3.70
N GLU A 26 10.13 2.44 2.72
CA GLU A 26 9.90 3.77 2.17
C GLU A 26 8.64 3.85 1.31
N ARG A 27 7.99 5.01 1.35
CA ARG A 27 6.84 5.34 0.52
C ARG A 27 7.06 5.04 -0.97
N LYS A 28 8.24 5.39 -1.51
CA LYS A 28 8.57 5.18 -2.93
C LYS A 28 8.51 3.70 -3.28
N HIS A 29 9.09 2.86 -2.42
CA HIS A 29 9.11 1.42 -2.61
C HIS A 29 7.69 0.84 -2.60
N LEU A 30 6.82 1.32 -1.72
CA LEU A 30 5.42 0.92 -1.72
C LEU A 30 4.65 1.37 -2.95
N GLN A 31 4.92 2.57 -3.46
CA GLN A 31 4.29 3.05 -4.69
C GLN A 31 4.70 2.21 -5.91
N GLU A 32 5.95 1.76 -5.97
CA GLU A 32 6.45 0.84 -6.99
C GLU A 32 5.85 -0.57 -6.84
N ILE A 33 5.86 -1.14 -5.63
CA ILE A 33 5.31 -2.49 -5.37
C ILE A 33 3.82 -2.52 -5.69
N LEU A 34 3.07 -1.54 -5.18
CA LEU A 34 1.64 -1.44 -5.39
C LEU A 34 1.30 -0.91 -6.79
N ASP A 35 2.26 -0.41 -7.56
CA ASP A 35 2.04 0.22 -8.87
C ASP A 35 0.89 1.26 -8.84
N ILE A 36 0.87 2.06 -7.77
CA ILE A 36 -0.16 3.08 -7.54
C ILE A 36 0.43 4.48 -7.50
N LYS A 37 -0.35 5.44 -8.03
CA LYS A 37 -0.02 6.86 -7.91
C LYS A 37 -0.14 7.33 -6.47
N GLU A 38 0.64 8.35 -6.13
CA GLU A 38 0.67 9.01 -4.81
C GLU A 38 -0.73 9.33 -4.25
N ARG A 39 -1.63 9.87 -5.10
CA ARG A 39 -3.02 10.16 -4.70
C ARG A 39 -3.77 8.94 -4.16
N ARG A 40 -3.57 7.77 -4.78
CA ARG A 40 -4.22 6.53 -4.38
C ARG A 40 -3.54 5.92 -3.16
N PHE A 41 -2.23 6.07 -3.04
CA PHE A 41 -1.50 5.69 -1.84
C PHE A 41 -2.02 6.44 -0.60
N PHE A 42 -2.11 7.77 -0.64
CA PHE A 42 -2.64 8.54 0.49
C PHE A 42 -4.11 8.24 0.82
N ALA A 43 -4.92 7.87 -0.18
CA ALA A 43 -6.29 7.42 0.08
C ALA A 43 -6.36 6.07 0.82
N LEU A 44 -5.32 5.23 0.69
CA LEU A 44 -5.23 3.93 1.36
C LEU A 44 -4.63 4.01 2.77
N VAL A 45 -3.79 5.02 3.03
CA VAL A 45 -3.17 5.26 4.35
C VAL A 45 -4.14 5.95 5.32
N ARG A 46 -5.22 6.56 4.81
CA ARG A 46 -6.18 7.34 5.61
C ARG A 46 -7.13 6.49 6.45
#